data_AF-A0A2V9KNY3-F1
#
_entry.id   AF-A0A2V9KNY3-F1
#
_cell.length_a   1.000
_cell.length_b   1.000
_cell.length_c   1.000
_cell.angle_alpha   90.00
_cell.angle_beta   90.00
_cell.angle_gamma   90.00
#
_symmetry.space_group_name_H-M   'P 1'
#
loop_
_entity.id
_entity.type
_entity.pdbx_description
1 polymer ?
#
loop_
_entity_poly.entity_id
_entity_poly.type
_entity_poly.pdbx_seq_one_letter_code
_entity_poly.pdbx_strand_id
1 'polypeptide(L)'
;MDIYLAMNKVLRKDFGRHVQQVSERLKQASLAEAVKRGRPVKYLTSPQVDKEALVRKIATQDGIRQGLIGVLTSVELCRSFEVYRNRETKQLDLVQRWRKCLFLYHYSIHPRWGFMHARIQTWFPFSIQVCLNGREWLARQMAAAGLGFVRQDNCFPWVKDWARAQRLLNAQLRVKWASRLDEVARQLNPAHEAIFRTFEARYYWTTYQSEWATDVVFRRAATLRRLYPRLLHHAMTTLGSRDVMRYLGRRLPAGGEVPKNFHGEVVSDLREREEGVRIKHALNGNSVKLYDKAFTALGSVLRAEATLHNGDDLRVYRPREGDPQGARAWRRMRRGIADLHRRAEISRRATERYLDALAEVDDDTTLEELIRRLGQRRQWNGRSVRALRPFAEDRPWLEAVSRGEFTLNGFRNRDLQRIFFPQVAPTRQEARRRTARVGYRLRLLRAHGLIRKVTGTHRYQLTTSARKAIAAILTALHSSVKQLTPLAA
;
A
#
# COMPACT_ATOMS: atom_id res chain seq x y z
N MET A 1 25.44 22.87 5.99
CA MET A 1 26.71 22.56 5.32
C MET A 1 27.71 23.70 5.51
N ASP A 2 27.31 24.96 5.30
CA ASP A 2 28.16 26.12 5.62
C ASP A 2 28.70 26.11 7.06
N ILE A 3 27.83 25.81 8.04
CA ILE A 3 28.25 25.67 9.46
C ILE A 3 29.38 24.64 9.61
N TYR A 4 29.26 23.47 8.98
CA TYR A 4 30.30 22.44 9.02
C TYR A 4 31.62 22.95 8.43
N LEU A 5 31.58 23.66 7.29
CA LEU A 5 32.81 24.20 6.67
C LEU A 5 33.45 25.25 7.55
N ALA A 6 32.66 26.15 8.14
CA ALA A 6 33.13 27.18 9.06
C ALA A 6 33.79 26.58 10.31
N MET A 7 33.15 25.60 10.95
CA MET A 7 33.70 24.92 12.13
C MET A 7 34.98 24.12 11.84
N ASN A 8 35.15 23.66 10.60
CA ASN A 8 36.37 22.97 10.13
C ASN A 8 37.40 23.92 9.49
N LYS A 9 37.15 25.23 9.49
CA LYS A 9 38.01 26.24 8.84
C LYS A 9 38.31 25.94 7.37
N VAL A 10 37.34 25.35 6.65
CA VAL A 10 37.46 25.02 5.22
C VAL A 10 36.86 26.16 4.40
N LEU A 11 37.69 26.82 3.60
CA LEU A 11 37.22 27.85 2.68
C LEU A 11 36.39 27.21 1.56
N ARG A 12 35.38 27.92 1.05
CA ARG A 12 34.53 27.42 -0.04
C ARG A 12 35.33 27.06 -1.30
N LYS A 13 36.44 27.75 -1.58
CA LYS A 13 37.34 27.42 -2.71
C LYS A 13 38.02 26.05 -2.55
N ASP A 14 38.25 25.61 -1.31
CA ASP A 14 38.92 24.35 -0.97
C ASP A 14 37.94 23.19 -0.74
N PHE A 15 36.63 23.46 -0.87
CA PHE A 15 35.57 22.48 -0.66
C PHE A 15 35.79 21.20 -1.46
N GLY A 16 36.12 21.29 -2.75
CA GLY A 16 36.31 20.12 -3.61
C GLY A 16 37.39 19.17 -3.06
N ARG A 17 38.55 19.71 -2.68
CA ARG A 17 39.68 18.95 -2.12
C ARG A 17 39.31 18.34 -0.77
N HIS A 18 38.66 19.11 0.10
CA HIS A 18 38.20 18.63 1.41
C HIS A 18 37.24 17.45 1.28
N VAL A 19 36.22 17.57 0.42
CA VAL A 19 35.25 16.49 0.26
C VAL A 19 35.88 15.23 -0.34
N GLN A 20 36.84 15.35 -1.26
CA GLN A 20 37.56 14.19 -1.80
C GLN A 20 38.32 13.45 -0.68
N GLN A 21 39.04 14.17 0.18
CA GLN A 21 39.76 13.58 1.31
C GLN A 21 38.81 12.88 2.30
N VAL A 22 37.72 13.53 2.67
CA VAL A 22 36.71 12.93 3.57
C VAL A 22 36.03 11.73 2.92
N SER A 23 35.74 11.80 1.62
CA SER A 23 35.15 10.71 0.85
C SER A 23 36.05 9.48 0.83
N GLU A 24 37.37 9.68 0.64
CA GLU A 24 38.35 8.59 0.68
C GLU A 24 38.40 7.94 2.06
N ARG A 25 38.46 8.75 3.12
CA ARG A 25 38.44 8.26 4.51
C ARG A 25 37.20 7.42 4.80
N LEU A 26 36.02 7.88 4.36
CA LEU A 26 34.78 7.13 4.50
C LEU A 26 34.81 5.82 3.73
N LYS A 27 35.26 5.81 2.47
CA LYS A 27 35.37 4.57 1.67
C LYS A 27 36.29 3.56 2.33
N GLN A 28 37.48 3.98 2.76
CA GLN A 28 38.44 3.11 3.44
C GLN A 28 37.85 2.52 4.73
N ALA A 29 37.28 3.36 5.59
CA ALA A 29 36.70 2.91 6.86
C ALA A 29 35.48 1.98 6.66
N SER A 30 34.63 2.29 5.69
CA SER A 30 33.44 1.50 5.36
C SER A 30 33.82 0.10 4.82
N LEU A 31 34.82 0.03 3.94
CA LEU A 31 35.25 -1.22 3.32
C LEU A 31 36.20 -2.07 4.18
N ALA A 32 36.80 -1.48 5.23
CA ALA A 32 37.81 -2.14 6.06
C ALA A 32 37.34 -3.50 6.62
N GLU A 33 36.09 -3.59 7.08
CA GLU A 33 35.55 -4.84 7.63
C GLU A 33 35.34 -5.92 6.56
N ALA A 34 34.98 -5.51 5.34
CA ALA A 34 34.86 -6.44 4.22
C ALA A 34 36.24 -7.02 3.88
N VAL A 35 37.25 -6.16 3.76
CA VAL A 35 38.64 -6.56 3.48
C VAL A 35 39.17 -7.48 4.59
N LYS A 36 39.01 -7.09 5.86
CA LYS A 36 39.47 -7.86 7.03
C LYS A 36 38.87 -9.27 7.07
N ARG A 37 37.62 -9.44 6.64
CA ARG A 37 36.92 -10.74 6.63
C ARG A 37 37.03 -11.49 5.30
N GLY A 38 37.81 -11.00 4.34
CA GLY A 38 37.90 -11.58 3.00
C GLY A 38 36.56 -11.57 2.24
N ARG A 39 35.66 -10.63 2.55
CA ARG A 39 34.37 -10.51 1.86
C ARG A 39 34.53 -9.75 0.54
N PRO A 40 33.80 -10.14 -0.52
CA PRO A 40 33.95 -9.50 -1.82
C PRO A 40 33.50 -8.04 -1.80
N VAL A 41 34.32 -7.18 -2.42
CA VAL A 41 33.97 -5.80 -2.78
C VAL A 41 33.88 -5.73 -4.30
N LYS A 42 32.67 -5.62 -4.86
CA LYS A 42 32.43 -5.72 -6.32
C LYS A 42 31.81 -4.46 -6.89
N TYR A 43 32.47 -3.87 -7.88
CA TYR A 43 31.90 -2.76 -8.65
C TYR A 43 30.90 -3.26 -9.69
N LEU A 44 29.74 -2.61 -9.76
CA LEU A 44 28.68 -2.90 -10.70
C LEU A 44 28.69 -1.86 -11.82
N THR A 45 28.98 -2.33 -13.03
CA THR A 45 29.02 -1.52 -14.26
C THR A 45 27.63 -1.24 -14.83
N SER A 46 26.66 -2.10 -14.53
CA SER A 46 25.31 -2.04 -15.08
C SER A 46 24.25 -1.92 -13.98
N PRO A 47 23.28 -1.00 -14.12
CA PRO A 47 22.14 -0.91 -13.21
C PRO A 47 21.14 -2.07 -13.36
N GLN A 48 21.23 -2.86 -14.43
CA GLN A 48 20.35 -4.01 -14.68
C GLN A 48 20.75 -5.25 -13.88
N VAL A 49 21.94 -5.28 -13.26
CA VAL A 49 22.36 -6.41 -12.43
C VAL A 49 21.46 -6.53 -11.21
N ASP A 50 20.86 -7.71 -11.02
CA ASP A 50 20.15 -8.03 -9.78
C ASP A 50 21.16 -8.21 -8.63
N LYS A 51 21.28 -7.12 -7.86
CA LYS A 51 22.17 -7.02 -6.69
C LYS A 51 21.82 -8.07 -5.63
N GLU A 52 20.54 -8.34 -5.42
CA GLU A 52 20.10 -9.28 -4.39
C GLU A 52 20.40 -10.72 -4.80
N ALA A 53 20.09 -11.10 -6.04
CA ALA A 53 20.41 -12.43 -6.56
C ALA A 53 21.92 -12.72 -6.54
N LEU A 54 22.73 -11.76 -6.98
CA LEU A 54 24.20 -11.86 -6.94
C LEU A 54 24.71 -12.12 -5.52
N VAL A 55 24.21 -11.37 -4.54
CA VAL A 55 24.65 -11.48 -3.13
C VAL A 55 24.13 -12.76 -2.49
N ARG A 56 22.91 -13.20 -2.80
CA ARG A 56 22.38 -14.48 -2.32
C ARG A 56 23.20 -15.66 -2.84
N LYS A 57 23.68 -15.59 -4.09
CA LYS A 57 24.63 -16.55 -4.64
C LYS A 57 25.94 -16.58 -3.85
N ILE A 58 26.53 -15.41 -3.57
CA ILE A 58 27.75 -15.29 -2.73
C ILE A 58 27.53 -15.89 -1.34
N ALA A 59 26.43 -15.53 -0.66
CA ALA A 59 26.13 -16.05 0.67
C ALA A 59 26.01 -17.58 0.71
N THR A 60 25.44 -18.17 -0.35
CA THR A 60 25.29 -19.62 -0.48
C THR A 60 26.64 -20.29 -0.76
N GLN A 61 27.41 -19.77 -1.71
CA GLN A 61 28.74 -20.28 -2.08
C GLN A 61 29.71 -20.25 -0.89
N ASP A 62 29.68 -19.17 -0.12
CA ASP A 62 30.60 -18.94 1.00
C ASP A 62 30.04 -19.46 2.36
N GLY A 63 28.89 -20.14 2.35
CA GLY A 63 28.26 -20.70 3.56
C GLY A 63 27.89 -19.67 4.63
N ILE A 64 27.66 -18.42 4.24
CA ILE A 64 27.43 -17.30 5.17
C ILE A 64 26.01 -17.39 5.73
N ARG A 65 25.89 -17.70 7.03
CA ARG A 65 24.59 -17.77 7.72
C ARG A 65 24.28 -16.56 8.60
N GLN A 66 25.29 -15.72 8.88
CA GLN A 66 25.20 -14.50 9.69
C GLN A 66 26.36 -13.56 9.37
N GLY A 67 26.13 -12.25 9.46
CA GLY A 67 27.15 -11.21 9.28
C GLY A 67 27.20 -10.62 7.86
N LEU A 68 28.25 -9.84 7.58
CA LEU A 68 28.49 -9.22 6.28
C LEU A 68 28.71 -10.29 5.20
N ILE A 69 27.95 -10.20 4.12
CA ILE A 69 28.07 -11.05 2.92
C ILE A 69 29.12 -10.45 1.98
N GLY A 70 29.01 -9.15 1.70
CA GLY A 70 29.90 -8.42 0.81
C GLY A 70 29.43 -6.99 0.60
N VAL A 71 30.25 -6.21 -0.11
CA VAL A 71 29.94 -4.81 -0.47
C VAL A 71 29.87 -4.69 -1.98
N LEU A 72 28.73 -4.22 -2.50
CA LEU A 72 28.64 -3.84 -3.91
C LEU A 72 28.84 -2.33 -4.04
N THR A 73 29.53 -1.89 -5.09
CA THR A 73 29.73 -0.47 -5.35
C THR A 73 29.14 -0.09 -6.70
N SER A 74 28.52 1.09 -6.80
CA SER A 74 27.90 1.55 -8.05
C SER A 74 27.81 3.08 -8.07
N VAL A 75 27.91 3.68 -9.25
CA VAL A 75 27.76 5.13 -9.43
C VAL A 75 26.29 5.45 -9.71
N GLU A 76 25.68 6.27 -8.85
CA GLU A 76 24.27 6.66 -8.95
C GLU A 76 24.09 8.17 -8.78
N LEU A 77 22.92 8.68 -9.19
CA LEU A 77 22.54 10.07 -8.95
C LEU A 77 22.19 10.30 -7.47
N CYS A 78 22.78 11.33 -6.89
CA CYS A 78 22.55 11.73 -5.50
C CYS A 78 22.42 13.25 -5.38
N ARG A 79 21.71 13.70 -4.34
CA ARG A 79 21.72 15.10 -3.90
C ARG A 79 22.99 15.35 -3.10
N SER A 80 23.77 16.32 -3.51
CA SER A 80 25.01 16.72 -2.84
C SER A 80 25.26 18.21 -3.02
N PHE A 81 26.41 18.70 -2.57
CA PHE A 81 26.79 20.09 -2.63
C PHE A 81 27.83 20.34 -3.73
N GLU A 82 27.74 21.52 -4.34
CA GLU A 82 28.65 22.04 -5.35
C GLU A 82 28.96 23.51 -5.04
N VAL A 83 30.18 23.94 -5.35
CA VAL A 83 30.57 25.35 -5.24
C VAL A 83 30.22 26.05 -6.54
N TYR A 84 29.28 26.99 -6.45
CA TYR A 84 28.85 27.82 -7.55
C TYR A 84 29.51 29.19 -7.48
N ARG A 85 30.04 29.67 -8.62
CA ARG A 85 30.60 31.02 -8.73
C ARG A 85 29.49 32.00 -9.09
N ASN A 86 29.06 32.80 -8.12
CA ASN A 86 28.05 33.81 -8.33
C ASN A 86 28.69 35.09 -8.91
N ARG A 87 28.37 35.41 -10.16
CA ARG A 87 28.95 36.55 -10.88
C ARG A 87 28.44 37.90 -10.37
N GLU A 88 27.19 37.96 -9.90
CA GLU A 88 26.55 39.18 -9.41
C GLU A 88 27.12 39.59 -8.06
N THR A 89 27.15 38.66 -7.11
CA THR A 89 27.67 38.92 -5.75
C THR A 89 29.20 38.85 -5.68
N LYS A 90 29.86 38.34 -6.74
CA LYS A 90 31.29 38.02 -6.77
C LYS A 90 31.72 37.06 -5.65
N GLN A 91 30.80 36.20 -5.19
CA GLN A 91 31.05 35.23 -4.11
C GLN A 91 30.99 33.78 -4.60
N LEU A 92 31.57 32.88 -3.81
CA LEU A 92 31.40 31.44 -3.98
C LEU A 92 30.22 30.99 -3.13
N ASP A 93 29.18 30.42 -3.72
CA ASP A 93 28.02 29.89 -3.02
C ASP A 93 28.07 28.36 -2.96
N LEU A 94 27.59 27.78 -1.85
CA LEU A 94 27.46 26.34 -1.73
C LEU A 94 26.01 25.94 -2.01
N VAL A 95 25.77 25.28 -3.14
CA VAL A 95 24.42 24.94 -3.59
C VAL A 95 24.18 23.44 -3.60
N GLN A 96 22.93 23.02 -3.36
CA GLN A 96 22.54 21.62 -3.51
C GLN A 96 22.20 21.29 -4.96
N ARG A 97 22.89 20.31 -5.54
CA ARG A 97 22.67 19.84 -6.92
C ARG A 97 22.61 18.33 -7.00
N TRP A 98 22.03 17.87 -8.10
CA TRP A 98 22.11 16.46 -8.50
C TRP A 98 23.48 16.20 -9.11
N ARG A 99 24.14 15.13 -8.67
CA ARG A 99 25.43 14.70 -9.22
C ARG A 99 25.55 13.19 -9.16
N LYS A 100 26.53 12.66 -9.90
CA LYS A 100 26.94 11.27 -9.78
C LYS A 100 27.86 11.11 -8.56
N CYS A 101 27.62 10.08 -7.75
CA CYS A 101 28.52 9.67 -6.67
C CYS A 101 28.56 8.15 -6.54
N LEU A 102 29.65 7.63 -5.99
CA LEU A 102 29.75 6.22 -5.66
C LEU A 102 28.87 5.92 -4.44
N PHE A 103 28.12 4.83 -4.48
CA PHE A 103 27.41 4.26 -3.34
C PHE A 103 28.08 2.95 -2.94
N LEU A 104 28.14 2.72 -1.63
CA LEU A 104 28.58 1.45 -1.05
C LEU A 104 27.35 0.73 -0.51
N TYR A 105 27.07 -0.47 -1.01
CA TYR A 105 25.94 -1.31 -0.62
C TYR A 105 26.43 -2.46 0.25
N HIS A 106 26.19 -2.37 1.56
CA HIS A 106 26.54 -3.43 2.49
C HIS A 106 25.38 -4.41 2.59
N TYR A 107 25.59 -5.62 2.09
CA TYR A 107 24.64 -6.72 2.25
C TYR A 107 25.04 -7.60 3.41
N SER A 108 24.09 -7.90 4.29
CA SER A 108 24.37 -8.71 5.47
C SER A 108 23.19 -9.59 5.86
N ILE A 109 23.48 -10.65 6.59
CA ILE A 109 22.50 -11.45 7.31
C ILE A 109 22.57 -11.05 8.78
N HIS A 110 21.77 -10.06 9.16
CA HIS A 110 21.75 -9.52 10.51
C HIS A 110 21.18 -10.55 11.50
N PRO A 111 21.79 -10.76 12.69
CA PRO A 111 21.36 -11.78 13.64
C PRO A 111 19.88 -11.68 14.02
N ARG A 112 19.33 -10.46 14.09
CA ARG A 112 17.93 -10.23 14.46
C ARG A 112 16.99 -10.01 13.29
N TRP A 113 17.48 -9.46 12.18
CA TRP A 113 16.62 -8.97 11.09
C TRP A 113 16.67 -9.88 9.86
N GLY A 114 17.62 -10.81 9.82
CA GLY A 114 17.86 -11.67 8.68
C GLY A 114 18.52 -10.89 7.54
N PHE A 115 18.24 -11.31 6.32
CA PHE A 115 18.81 -10.68 5.13
C PHE A 115 18.38 -9.21 5.02
N MET A 116 19.35 -8.32 4.85
CA MET A 116 19.13 -6.88 4.70
C MET A 116 20.24 -6.26 3.86
N HIS A 117 20.00 -5.03 3.39
CA HIS A 117 21.08 -4.19 2.89
C HIS A 117 20.96 -2.76 3.40
N ALA A 118 22.11 -2.11 3.52
CA ALA A 118 22.19 -0.70 3.80
C ALA A 118 23.18 -0.06 2.83
N ARG A 119 22.80 1.07 2.24
CA ARG A 119 23.64 1.82 1.30
C ARG A 119 24.00 3.18 1.84
N ILE A 120 25.23 3.62 1.57
CA ILE A 120 25.73 4.95 1.91
C ILE A 120 26.31 5.62 0.67
N GLN A 121 25.95 6.87 0.42
CA GLN A 121 26.63 7.68 -0.61
C GLN A 121 28.01 8.12 -0.09
N THR A 122 29.02 8.14 -0.95
CA THR A 122 30.39 8.52 -0.55
C THR A 122 30.67 10.02 -0.60
N TRP A 123 29.70 10.83 -0.98
CA TRP A 123 29.78 12.30 -0.99
C TRP A 123 28.89 12.91 0.09
N PHE A 124 29.20 14.12 0.56
CA PHE A 124 28.31 14.82 1.50
C PHE A 124 26.88 14.92 0.95
N PRO A 125 25.85 14.74 1.80
CA PRO A 125 25.90 14.58 3.27
C PRO A 125 25.97 13.12 3.75
N PHE A 126 26.54 12.18 2.99
CA PHE A 126 26.62 10.76 3.36
C PHE A 126 25.26 10.13 3.71
N SER A 127 24.23 10.47 2.93
CA SER A 127 22.89 9.90 3.09
C SER A 127 22.93 8.37 3.08
N ILE A 128 22.13 7.80 3.99
CA ILE A 128 22.01 6.35 4.18
C ILE A 128 20.59 5.93 3.83
N GLN A 129 20.48 4.80 3.15
CA GLN A 129 19.21 4.11 2.97
C GLN A 129 19.34 2.66 3.43
N VAL A 130 18.42 2.24 4.29
CA VAL A 130 18.36 0.88 4.84
C VAL A 130 17.12 0.18 4.27
N CYS A 131 17.30 -1.04 3.77
CA CYS A 131 16.21 -1.91 3.33
C CYS A 131 16.10 -3.10 4.27
N LEU A 132 14.91 -3.29 4.84
CA LEU A 132 14.59 -4.33 5.81
C LEU A 132 13.36 -5.11 5.35
N ASN A 133 13.33 -6.40 5.64
CA ASN A 133 12.18 -7.25 5.36
C ASN A 133 11.61 -7.83 6.66
N GLY A 134 10.36 -7.46 6.98
CA GLY A 134 9.69 -7.91 8.21
C GLY A 134 9.47 -9.43 8.29
N ARG A 135 9.48 -10.14 7.15
CA ARG A 135 9.36 -11.61 7.08
C ARG A 135 10.71 -12.30 7.32
N GLU A 136 11.82 -11.68 6.92
CA GLU A 136 13.18 -12.13 7.31
C GLU A 136 13.38 -12.02 8.82
N TRP A 137 12.92 -10.90 9.41
CA TRP A 137 12.89 -10.71 10.85
C TRP A 137 12.07 -11.81 11.53
N LEU A 138 10.86 -12.10 11.03
CA LEU A 138 9.98 -13.12 11.60
C LEU A 138 10.62 -14.51 11.55
N ALA A 139 11.23 -14.89 10.43
CA ALA A 139 11.94 -16.17 10.30
C ALA A 139 13.02 -16.32 11.38
N ARG A 140 13.80 -15.26 11.64
CA ARG A 140 14.82 -15.26 12.69
C ARG A 140 14.23 -15.42 14.08
N GLN A 141 13.14 -14.70 14.37
CA GLN A 141 12.49 -14.81 15.68
C GLN A 141 11.82 -16.18 15.90
N MET A 142 11.21 -16.75 14.87
CA MET A 142 10.60 -18.09 14.96
C MET A 142 11.67 -19.16 15.17
N ALA A 143 12.79 -19.09 14.44
CA ALA A 143 13.92 -20.00 14.63
C ALA A 143 14.51 -19.90 16.05
N ALA A 144 14.75 -18.68 16.54
CA ALA A 144 15.24 -18.46 17.90
C ALA A 144 14.25 -18.94 18.98
N ALA A 145 12.95 -18.92 18.69
CA ALA A 145 11.90 -19.38 19.61
C ALA A 145 11.61 -20.89 19.51
N GLY A 146 12.34 -21.63 18.66
CA GLY A 146 12.09 -23.05 18.39
C GLY A 146 10.73 -23.33 17.74
N LEU A 147 10.13 -22.34 17.06
CA LEU A 147 8.84 -22.50 16.41
C LEU A 147 9.03 -23.13 15.02
N GLY A 148 8.37 -24.25 14.76
CA GLY A 148 8.39 -24.89 13.43
C GLY A 148 7.66 -24.05 12.39
N PHE A 149 8.29 -23.85 11.22
CA PHE A 149 7.70 -23.19 10.07
C PHE A 149 8.31 -23.69 8.76
N VAL A 150 7.59 -23.49 7.67
CA VAL A 150 8.11 -23.63 6.31
C VAL A 150 8.03 -22.28 5.61
N ARG A 151 9.11 -21.96 4.92
CA ARG A 151 9.30 -20.67 4.27
C ARG A 151 9.42 -20.87 2.76
N GLN A 152 8.75 -20.01 1.99
CA GLN A 152 8.96 -19.86 0.55
C GLN A 152 9.16 -18.38 0.26
N ASP A 153 10.34 -18.01 -0.25
CA ASP A 153 10.76 -16.62 -0.43
C ASP A 153 10.53 -15.73 0.80
N ASN A 154 9.67 -14.73 0.69
CA ASN A 154 9.28 -13.80 1.75
C ASN A 154 7.88 -14.12 2.34
N CYS A 155 7.43 -15.38 2.28
CA CYS A 155 6.17 -15.82 2.88
C CYS A 155 6.33 -17.15 3.64
N PHE A 156 5.29 -17.49 4.40
CA PHE A 156 5.23 -18.72 5.21
C PHE A 156 3.97 -19.49 4.82
N PRO A 157 4.06 -20.53 3.96
CA PRO A 157 2.94 -21.38 3.62
C PRO A 157 2.47 -22.26 4.79
N TRP A 158 3.33 -22.49 5.79
CA TRP A 158 2.97 -23.25 6.99
C TRP A 158 3.75 -22.76 8.21
N VAL A 159 3.06 -22.66 9.34
CA VAL A 159 3.62 -22.33 10.65
C VAL A 159 2.89 -23.18 11.70
N LYS A 160 3.64 -23.77 12.63
CA LYS A 160 3.09 -24.63 13.69
C LYS A 160 2.08 -23.91 14.59
N ASP A 161 2.32 -22.65 14.91
CA ASP A 161 1.44 -21.79 15.72
C ASP A 161 1.41 -20.37 15.14
N TRP A 162 0.34 -20.06 14.40
CA TRP A 162 0.10 -18.76 13.79
C TRP A 162 -0.05 -17.64 14.82
N ALA A 163 -0.68 -17.90 15.96
CA ALA A 163 -0.88 -16.90 16.99
C ALA A 163 0.46 -16.49 17.62
N ARG A 164 1.34 -17.46 17.90
CA ARG A 164 2.70 -17.20 18.38
C ARG A 164 3.54 -16.49 17.33
N ALA A 165 3.47 -16.89 16.06
CA ALA A 165 4.19 -16.18 14.98
C ALA A 165 3.71 -14.74 14.81
N GLN A 166 2.40 -14.48 14.92
CA GLN A 166 1.87 -13.12 14.86
C GLN A 166 2.32 -12.28 16.07
N ARG A 167 2.37 -12.86 17.27
CA ARG A 167 2.93 -12.18 18.46
C ARG A 167 4.40 -11.80 18.26
N LEU A 168 5.20 -12.72 17.70
CA LEU A 168 6.57 -12.43 17.33
C LEU A 168 6.57 -11.27 16.33
N LEU A 169 5.89 -11.40 15.18
CA LEU A 169 5.86 -10.36 14.13
C LEU A 169 5.50 -8.97 14.68
N ASN A 170 4.50 -8.90 15.56
CA ASN A 170 4.03 -7.66 16.17
C ASN A 170 5.08 -6.97 17.06
N ALA A 171 6.12 -7.68 17.54
CA ALA A 171 7.17 -7.05 18.33
C ALA A 171 7.97 -6.01 17.52
N GLN A 172 7.95 -6.07 16.17
CA GLN A 172 8.53 -5.04 15.30
C GLN A 172 7.93 -3.65 15.54
N LEU A 173 6.65 -3.59 15.95
CA LEU A 173 5.95 -2.33 16.24
C LEU A 173 6.49 -1.62 17.50
N ARG A 174 7.26 -2.33 18.33
CA ARG A 174 7.81 -1.84 19.60
C ARG A 174 9.31 -1.57 19.52
N VAL A 175 9.94 -1.76 18.36
CA VAL A 175 11.38 -1.54 18.18
C VAL A 175 11.69 -0.05 18.27
N LYS A 176 12.72 0.31 19.06
CA LYS A 176 13.32 1.65 19.09
C LYS A 176 14.13 1.89 17.81
N TRP A 177 13.45 2.16 16.70
CA TRP A 177 14.03 2.19 15.37
C TRP A 177 15.19 3.17 15.21
N ALA A 178 15.14 4.37 15.82
CA ALA A 178 16.20 5.36 15.71
C ALA A 178 17.57 4.79 16.14
N SER A 179 17.67 4.31 17.38
CA SER A 179 18.90 3.70 17.93
C SER A 179 19.39 2.51 17.10
N ARG A 180 18.47 1.70 16.58
CA ARG A 180 18.82 0.54 15.74
C ARG A 180 19.35 0.93 14.37
N LEU A 181 18.80 1.95 13.75
CA LEU A 181 19.30 2.47 12.49
C LEU A 181 20.63 3.22 12.69
N ASP A 182 20.84 3.86 13.84
CA ASP A 182 22.12 4.47 14.21
C ASP A 182 23.24 3.43 14.39
N GLU A 183 22.93 2.22 14.88
CA GLU A 183 23.87 1.09 14.90
C GLU A 183 24.31 0.73 13.46
N VAL A 184 23.38 0.67 12.50
CA VAL A 184 23.70 0.42 11.09
C VAL A 184 24.53 1.57 10.49
N ALA A 185 24.19 2.82 10.81
CA ALA A 185 24.93 3.97 10.32
C ALA A 185 26.40 3.97 10.79
N ARG A 186 26.65 3.59 12.05
CA ARG A 186 28.01 3.42 12.58
C ARG A 186 28.78 2.30 11.90
N GLN A 187 28.10 1.22 11.51
CA GLN A 187 28.73 0.14 10.72
C GLN A 187 29.07 0.59 9.29
N LEU A 188 28.22 1.41 8.67
CA LEU A 188 28.45 1.94 7.34
C LEU A 188 29.53 3.02 7.29
N ASN A 189 29.63 3.84 8.33
CA ASN A 189 30.63 4.89 8.45
C ASN A 189 31.33 4.84 9.81
N PRO A 190 32.27 3.89 10.02
CA PRO A 190 33.04 3.82 11.27
C PRO A 190 33.86 5.08 11.55
N ALA A 191 34.19 5.86 10.51
CA ALA A 191 34.91 7.12 10.64
C ALA A 191 34.02 8.32 10.98
N HIS A 192 32.70 8.13 11.19
CA HIS A 192 31.73 9.24 11.37
C HIS A 192 32.15 10.24 12.44
N GLU A 193 32.41 9.78 13.67
CA GLU A 193 32.80 10.64 14.78
C GLU A 193 34.09 11.42 14.49
N ALA A 194 35.03 10.78 13.80
CA ALA A 194 36.30 11.39 13.48
C ALA A 194 36.23 12.34 12.27
N ILE A 195 35.27 12.15 11.35
CA ILE A 195 34.94 13.08 10.25
C ILE A 195 34.21 14.30 10.80
N PHE A 196 33.31 14.09 11.75
CA PHE A 196 32.41 15.09 12.31
C PHE A 196 32.83 15.58 13.71
N ARG A 197 34.11 15.43 14.08
CA ARG A 197 34.65 15.75 15.40
C ARG A 197 34.33 17.18 15.87
N THR A 198 34.30 18.12 14.93
CA THR A 198 34.06 19.55 15.17
C THR A 198 32.62 19.98 14.90
N PHE A 199 31.75 19.08 14.44
CA PHE A 199 30.37 19.39 14.07
C PHE A 199 29.48 18.19 14.37
N GLU A 200 28.60 18.28 15.37
CA GLU A 200 27.77 17.16 15.78
C GLU A 200 26.70 16.80 14.72
N ALA A 201 27.08 15.93 13.78
CA ALA A 201 26.18 15.43 12.75
C ALA A 201 25.44 14.19 13.24
N ARG A 202 24.11 14.25 13.27
CA ARG A 202 23.24 13.09 13.54
C ARG A 202 22.35 12.79 12.34
N TYR A 203 22.06 11.51 12.12
CA TYR A 203 21.11 11.08 11.09
C TYR A 203 19.67 11.30 11.56
N TYR A 204 18.82 11.84 10.69
CA TYR A 204 17.39 11.89 10.88
C TYR A 204 16.71 10.87 9.97
N TRP A 205 16.11 9.84 10.57
CA TRP A 205 15.54 8.72 9.82
C TRP A 205 14.13 9.01 9.31
N THR A 206 13.93 8.77 8.02
CA THR A 206 12.63 8.87 7.36
C THR A 206 12.25 7.55 6.69
N THR A 207 10.95 7.34 6.49
CA THR A 207 10.43 6.18 5.76
C THR A 207 10.15 6.58 4.32
N TYR A 208 11.05 6.21 3.41
CA TYR A 208 10.89 6.46 1.97
C TYR A 208 9.72 5.65 1.37
N GLN A 209 9.68 4.35 1.69
CA GLN A 209 8.63 3.41 1.30
C GLN A 209 8.43 2.41 2.44
N SER A 210 7.20 1.95 2.67
CA SER A 210 6.94 0.80 3.53
C SER A 210 5.81 -0.02 2.96
N GLU A 211 5.90 -1.31 3.22
CA GLU A 211 4.92 -2.30 2.80
C GLU A 211 4.42 -3.04 4.03
N TRP A 212 3.11 -3.28 4.07
CA TRP A 212 2.47 -4.12 5.06
C TRP A 212 1.76 -5.25 4.34
N ALA A 213 2.19 -6.48 4.59
CA ALA A 213 1.61 -7.68 3.99
C ALA A 213 0.79 -8.46 5.03
N THR A 214 -0.45 -8.77 4.64
CA THR A 214 -1.36 -9.67 5.35
C THR A 214 -1.52 -10.93 4.50
N ASP A 215 -1.06 -12.06 5.04
CA ASP A 215 -1.06 -13.36 4.38
C ASP A 215 -2.25 -14.18 4.88
N VAL A 216 -3.08 -14.66 3.96
CA VAL A 216 -4.17 -15.62 4.21
C VAL A 216 -3.74 -16.97 3.65
N VAL A 217 -3.63 -17.96 4.52
CA VAL A 217 -3.08 -19.28 4.17
C VAL A 217 -4.20 -20.30 4.01
N PHE A 218 -4.30 -20.87 2.82
CA PHE A 218 -5.23 -21.93 2.46
C PHE A 218 -4.56 -23.29 2.59
N ARG A 219 -5.20 -24.24 3.28
CA ARG A 219 -4.69 -25.62 3.41
C ARG A 219 -4.69 -26.38 2.07
N ARG A 220 -5.63 -26.06 1.18
CA ARG A 220 -5.82 -26.72 -0.12
C ARG A 220 -5.61 -25.73 -1.25
N ALA A 221 -4.66 -26.00 -2.13
CA ALA A 221 -4.39 -25.19 -3.31
C ALA A 221 -5.62 -25.05 -4.22
N ALA A 222 -6.39 -26.13 -4.38
CA ALA A 222 -7.62 -26.13 -5.18
C ALA A 222 -8.64 -25.07 -4.70
N THR A 223 -8.72 -24.81 -3.39
CA THR A 223 -9.62 -23.79 -2.84
C THR A 223 -9.20 -22.39 -3.31
N LEU A 224 -7.92 -22.05 -3.18
CA LEU A 224 -7.43 -20.75 -3.63
C LEU A 224 -7.56 -20.61 -5.15
N ARG A 225 -7.19 -21.64 -5.94
CA ARG A 225 -7.33 -21.62 -7.40
C ARG A 225 -8.77 -21.39 -7.86
N ARG A 226 -9.75 -21.97 -7.16
CA ARG A 226 -11.17 -21.78 -7.45
C ARG A 226 -11.66 -20.37 -7.08
N LEU A 227 -11.24 -19.85 -5.93
CA LEU A 227 -11.70 -18.55 -5.44
C LEU A 227 -11.03 -17.39 -6.17
N TYR A 228 -9.76 -17.52 -6.52
CA TYR A 228 -8.93 -16.39 -6.92
C TYR A 228 -9.45 -15.66 -8.17
N PRO A 229 -9.87 -16.33 -9.26
CA PRO A 229 -10.50 -15.67 -10.40
C PRO A 229 -11.78 -14.90 -10.04
N ARG A 230 -12.59 -15.43 -9.11
CA ARG A 230 -13.82 -14.77 -8.63
C ARG A 230 -13.48 -13.51 -7.83
N LEU A 231 -12.46 -13.57 -6.99
CA LEU A 231 -11.96 -12.41 -6.22
C LEU A 231 -11.45 -11.31 -7.16
N LEU A 232 -10.66 -11.67 -8.17
CA LEU A 232 -10.16 -10.74 -9.19
C LEU A 232 -11.29 -10.08 -9.97
N HIS A 233 -12.25 -10.87 -10.44
CA HIS A 233 -13.41 -10.37 -11.17
C HIS A 233 -14.22 -9.39 -10.30
N HIS A 234 -14.49 -9.74 -9.03
CA HIS A 234 -15.20 -8.83 -8.13
C HIS A 234 -14.41 -7.55 -7.86
N ALA A 235 -13.11 -7.66 -7.62
CA ALA A 235 -12.24 -6.53 -7.38
C ALA A 235 -12.22 -5.53 -8.54
N MET A 236 -12.25 -6.02 -9.79
CA MET A 236 -12.30 -5.17 -10.98
C MET A 236 -13.69 -4.58 -11.26
N THR A 237 -14.75 -5.38 -11.10
CA THR A 237 -16.10 -4.99 -11.53
C THR A 237 -16.88 -4.23 -10.47
N THR A 238 -16.54 -4.43 -9.18
CA THR A 238 -17.38 -3.98 -8.08
C THR A 238 -16.71 -2.97 -7.16
N LEU A 239 -15.38 -3.02 -6.98
CA LEU A 239 -14.67 -2.06 -6.15
C LEU A 239 -14.44 -0.77 -6.93
N GLY A 240 -15.15 0.29 -6.52
CA GLY A 240 -15.05 1.59 -7.18
C GLY A 240 -13.92 2.45 -6.60
N SER A 241 -13.60 3.56 -7.25
CA SER A 241 -12.53 4.47 -6.81
C SER A 241 -12.70 4.97 -5.36
N ARG A 242 -13.95 5.07 -4.87
CA ARG A 242 -14.23 5.42 -3.47
C ARG A 242 -13.78 4.35 -2.48
N ASP A 243 -13.92 3.09 -2.84
CA ASP A 243 -13.50 1.98 -2.01
C ASP A 243 -11.97 1.99 -1.89
N VAL A 244 -11.28 2.21 -3.02
CA VAL A 244 -9.82 2.44 -3.05
C VAL A 244 -9.40 3.61 -2.16
N MET A 245 -10.10 4.74 -2.24
CA MET A 245 -9.81 5.91 -1.39
C MET A 245 -9.98 5.61 0.10
N ARG A 246 -11.02 4.85 0.48
CA ARG A 246 -11.22 4.41 1.87
C ARG A 246 -10.15 3.43 2.31
N TYR A 247 -9.77 2.47 1.46
CA TYR A 247 -8.70 1.53 1.77
C TYR A 247 -7.40 2.27 2.07
N LEU A 248 -7.04 3.25 1.25
CA LEU A 248 -5.81 4.03 1.39
C LEU A 248 -5.93 5.21 2.38
N GLY A 249 -6.89 5.13 3.30
CA GLY A 249 -6.93 5.97 4.52
C GLY A 249 -7.57 7.34 4.34
N ARG A 250 -8.20 7.62 3.19
CA ARG A 250 -8.82 8.92 2.93
C ARG A 250 -10.22 8.98 3.54
N ARG A 251 -10.49 10.02 4.32
CA ARG A 251 -11.81 10.27 4.91
C ARG A 251 -12.72 10.88 3.83
N LEU A 252 -13.76 10.16 3.46
CA LEU A 252 -14.83 10.69 2.62
C LEU A 252 -15.91 11.34 3.50
N PRO A 253 -16.54 12.45 3.07
CA PRO A 253 -17.72 13.02 3.72
C PRO A 253 -18.82 11.97 3.91
N ALA A 254 -19.74 12.16 4.85
CA ALA A 254 -20.85 11.23 5.08
C ALA A 254 -21.68 10.97 3.80
N GLY A 255 -21.83 11.98 2.93
CA GLY A 255 -22.43 11.87 1.59
C GLY A 255 -21.64 11.03 0.57
N GLY A 256 -20.43 10.60 0.94
CA GLY A 256 -19.46 9.86 0.16
C GLY A 256 -18.68 10.69 -0.86
N GLU A 257 -19.06 11.95 -1.13
CA GLU A 257 -18.55 12.74 -2.26
C GLU A 257 -17.03 12.78 -2.27
N VAL A 258 -16.44 12.53 -3.44
CA VAL A 258 -15.03 12.87 -3.62
C VAL A 258 -14.96 14.40 -3.53
N PRO A 259 -14.16 14.97 -2.60
CA PRO A 259 -14.07 16.41 -2.44
C PRO A 259 -13.75 17.08 -3.79
N LYS A 260 -14.44 18.17 -4.16
CA LYS A 260 -14.27 18.84 -5.46
C LYS A 260 -12.84 19.36 -5.71
N ASN A 261 -12.08 19.56 -4.63
CA ASN A 261 -10.67 19.96 -4.63
C ASN A 261 -9.71 18.77 -4.65
N PHE A 262 -10.18 17.55 -4.94
CA PHE A 262 -9.32 16.39 -5.09
C PHE A 262 -8.80 16.32 -6.53
N HIS A 263 -7.49 16.48 -6.69
CA HIS A 263 -6.78 16.39 -7.97
C HIS A 263 -5.97 15.10 -8.11
N GLY A 264 -6.23 14.09 -7.29
CA GLY A 264 -5.50 12.83 -7.31
C GLY A 264 -6.10 11.80 -8.26
N GLU A 265 -5.27 10.89 -8.76
CA GLU A 265 -5.69 9.81 -9.63
C GLU A 265 -5.93 8.53 -8.83
N VAL A 266 -6.97 7.78 -9.20
CA VAL A 266 -7.21 6.41 -8.72
C VAL A 266 -7.07 5.46 -9.90
N VAL A 267 -6.10 4.55 -9.81
CA VAL A 267 -5.79 3.58 -10.88
C VAL A 267 -6.01 2.17 -10.35
N SER A 268 -6.65 1.31 -11.14
CA SER A 268 -6.72 -0.14 -10.87
C SER A 268 -6.10 -0.89 -12.03
N ASP A 269 -5.10 -1.75 -11.76
CA ASP A 269 -4.40 -2.55 -12.76
C ASP A 269 -4.44 -4.05 -12.41
N LEU A 270 -4.71 -4.88 -13.43
CA LEU A 270 -4.60 -6.34 -13.38
C LEU A 270 -3.40 -6.75 -14.25
N ARG A 271 -2.47 -7.52 -13.70
CA ARG A 271 -1.28 -8.01 -14.44
C ARG A 271 -0.91 -9.42 -14.02
N GLU A 272 -0.54 -10.26 -14.99
CA GLU A 272 0.07 -11.56 -14.73
C GLU A 272 1.59 -11.41 -14.50
N ARG A 273 2.14 -12.16 -13.54
CA ARG A 273 3.55 -12.17 -13.15
C ARG A 273 3.98 -13.59 -12.79
N GLU A 274 5.28 -13.80 -12.59
CA GLU A 274 5.83 -15.08 -12.13
C GLU A 274 5.19 -15.57 -10.83
N GLU A 275 4.86 -14.66 -9.90
CA GLU A 275 4.20 -15.01 -8.63
C GLU A 275 2.68 -15.18 -8.73
N GLY A 276 2.09 -15.03 -9.93
CA GLY A 276 0.67 -15.15 -10.19
C GLY A 276 0.00 -13.89 -10.73
N VAL A 277 -1.32 -13.92 -10.83
CA VAL A 277 -2.10 -12.76 -11.30
C VAL A 277 -2.20 -11.77 -10.17
N ARG A 278 -1.99 -10.48 -10.42
CA ARG A 278 -2.00 -9.43 -9.40
C ARG A 278 -2.99 -8.34 -9.77
N ILE A 279 -3.89 -8.03 -8.85
CA ILE A 279 -4.67 -6.79 -8.88
C ILE A 279 -4.05 -5.75 -7.95
N LYS A 280 -3.97 -4.51 -8.42
CA LYS A 280 -3.43 -3.37 -7.66
C LYS A 280 -4.35 -2.18 -7.82
N HIS A 281 -4.64 -1.52 -6.70
CA HIS A 281 -5.32 -0.24 -6.66
C HIS A 281 -4.35 0.82 -6.12
N ALA A 282 -4.18 1.94 -6.82
CA ALA A 282 -3.28 3.02 -6.46
C ALA A 282 -4.02 4.35 -6.25
N LEU A 283 -3.52 5.16 -5.32
CA LEU A 283 -3.98 6.51 -5.02
C LEU A 283 -2.80 7.35 -4.53
N ASN A 284 -2.47 8.43 -5.24
CA ASN A 284 -1.45 9.42 -4.82
C ASN A 284 -0.09 8.80 -4.42
N GLY A 285 0.34 7.77 -5.14
CA GLY A 285 1.58 7.04 -4.87
C GLY A 285 1.47 5.95 -3.79
N ASN A 286 0.34 5.84 -3.09
CA ASN A 286 0.04 4.71 -2.21
C ASN A 286 -0.70 3.62 -2.98
N SER A 287 -0.65 2.37 -2.52
CA SER A 287 -1.40 1.28 -3.17
C SER A 287 -1.80 0.16 -2.22
N VAL A 288 -2.84 -0.57 -2.60
CA VAL A 288 -3.21 -1.86 -2.02
C VAL A 288 -3.29 -2.89 -3.15
N LYS A 289 -2.79 -4.10 -2.92
CA LYS A 289 -2.69 -5.16 -3.93
C LYS A 289 -3.17 -6.49 -3.38
N LEU A 290 -3.67 -7.36 -4.26
CA LEU A 290 -3.96 -8.77 -3.98
C LEU A 290 -3.22 -9.64 -5.00
N TYR A 291 -2.62 -10.74 -4.54
CA TYR A 291 -2.02 -11.76 -5.40
C TYR A 291 -1.86 -13.11 -4.68
N ASP A 292 -1.93 -14.19 -5.45
CA ASP A 292 -1.73 -15.59 -5.04
C ASP A 292 -0.24 -15.94 -4.90
N LYS A 293 0.41 -15.31 -3.92
CA LYS A 293 1.87 -15.30 -3.69
C LYS A 293 2.62 -16.64 -3.80
N ALA A 294 2.01 -17.74 -3.41
CA ALA A 294 2.69 -19.04 -3.29
C ALA A 294 1.72 -20.22 -3.29
N PHE A 295 2.10 -21.31 -3.96
CA PHE A 295 1.47 -22.62 -3.85
C PHE A 295 2.53 -23.65 -3.47
N THR A 296 2.35 -24.32 -2.33
CA THR A 296 3.22 -25.41 -1.86
C THR A 296 2.41 -26.63 -1.46
N ALA A 297 3.11 -27.75 -1.24
CA ALA A 297 2.50 -28.97 -0.70
C ALA A 297 1.84 -28.78 0.67
N LEU A 298 2.31 -27.82 1.50
CA LEU A 298 1.81 -27.62 2.86
C LEU A 298 0.73 -26.53 2.96
N GLY A 299 0.63 -25.66 1.96
CA GLY A 299 -0.30 -24.54 1.98
C GLY A 299 -0.12 -23.61 0.79
N SER A 300 -1.14 -22.80 0.53
CA SER A 300 -1.15 -21.77 -0.50
C SER A 300 -1.44 -20.41 0.12
N VAL A 301 -0.75 -19.36 -0.34
CA VAL A 301 -0.76 -18.04 0.29
C VAL A 301 -1.42 -17.02 -0.64
N LEU A 302 -2.50 -16.43 -0.18
CA LEU A 302 -3.06 -15.20 -0.75
C LEU A 302 -2.51 -14.01 0.04
N ARG A 303 -1.94 -13.02 -0.63
CA ARG A 303 -1.36 -11.85 0.02
C ARG A 303 -2.13 -10.59 -0.35
N ALA A 304 -2.63 -9.90 0.68
CA ALA A 304 -3.02 -8.50 0.58
C ALA A 304 -1.86 -7.62 1.06
N GLU A 305 -1.44 -6.66 0.25
CA GLU A 305 -0.28 -5.81 0.54
C GLU A 305 -0.63 -4.34 0.38
N ALA A 306 -0.36 -3.54 1.41
CA ALA A 306 -0.47 -2.09 1.35
C ALA A 306 0.92 -1.46 1.26
N THR A 307 1.17 -0.71 0.19
CA THR A 307 2.40 0.08 0.01
C THR A 307 2.09 1.56 0.27
N LEU A 308 2.84 2.17 1.18
CA LEU A 308 2.79 3.61 1.42
C LEU A 308 4.10 4.27 0.99
N HIS A 309 3.99 5.25 0.10
CA HIS A 309 5.07 6.16 -0.30
C HIS A 309 4.78 7.57 0.19
N ASN A 310 3.52 8.00 0.09
CA ASN A 310 3.10 9.35 0.42
C ASN A 310 2.24 9.39 1.70
N GLY A 311 2.74 10.07 2.73
CA GLY A 311 2.02 10.28 3.99
C GLY A 311 1.15 11.53 4.01
N ASP A 312 1.13 12.34 2.95
CA ASP A 312 0.63 13.71 2.99
C ASP A 312 -0.88 13.80 3.21
N ASP A 313 -1.61 12.84 2.66
CA ASP A 313 -3.05 12.67 2.85
C ASP A 313 -3.41 11.92 4.15
N LEU A 314 -2.42 11.39 4.87
CA LEU A 314 -2.62 10.62 6.08
C LEU A 314 -2.49 11.50 7.33
N ARG A 315 -3.26 11.16 8.36
CA ARG A 315 -3.33 11.94 9.60
C ARG A 315 -2.90 11.12 10.82
N VAL A 316 -2.24 11.81 11.73
CA VAL A 316 -1.78 11.31 13.03
C VAL A 316 -2.29 12.25 14.12
N TYR A 317 -2.84 11.70 15.20
CA TYR A 317 -3.29 12.48 16.34
C TYR A 317 -2.11 12.72 17.28
N ARG A 318 -1.53 13.93 17.26
CA ARG A 318 -0.28 14.27 17.96
C ARG A 318 -0.21 15.75 18.34
N PRO A 319 0.62 16.13 19.33
CA PRO A 319 0.89 17.54 19.61
C PRO A 319 1.75 18.18 18.50
N ARG A 320 2.00 19.49 18.61
CA ARG A 320 2.83 20.23 17.64
C ARG A 320 4.30 19.79 17.78
N GLU A 321 5.04 19.86 16.69
CA GLU A 321 6.48 19.62 16.73
C GLU A 321 7.18 20.75 17.51
N GLY A 322 8.08 20.39 18.44
CA GLY A 322 8.70 21.32 19.38
C GLY A 322 7.88 21.59 20.66
N ASP A 323 6.65 21.10 20.74
CA ASP A 323 5.76 21.29 21.89
C ASP A 323 5.12 19.94 22.29
N PRO A 324 5.86 19.06 23.00
CA PRO A 324 5.39 17.73 23.33
C PRO A 324 4.25 17.71 24.37
N GLN A 325 4.10 18.77 25.18
CA GLN A 325 3.07 18.89 26.21
C GLN A 325 1.80 19.59 25.70
N GLY A 326 1.85 20.26 24.54
CA GLY A 326 0.72 20.95 23.97
C GLY A 326 -0.46 20.06 23.54
N ALA A 327 -1.55 20.72 23.18
CA ALA A 327 -2.80 20.05 22.78
C ALA A 327 -2.61 19.16 21.55
N ARG A 328 -3.17 17.94 21.63
CA ARG A 328 -3.17 16.99 20.51
C ARG A 328 -4.22 17.37 19.48
N ALA A 329 -3.83 17.32 18.21
CA ALA A 329 -4.73 17.53 17.08
C ALA A 329 -4.44 16.51 15.97
N TRP A 330 -5.41 16.32 15.07
CA TRP A 330 -5.16 15.57 13.83
C TRP A 330 -4.25 16.40 12.94
N ARG A 331 -3.02 15.93 12.72
CA ARG A 331 -2.01 16.62 11.88
C ARG A 331 -1.55 15.69 10.76
N ARG A 332 -0.93 16.24 9.71
CA ARG A 332 -0.31 15.47 8.63
C ARG A 332 0.73 14.50 9.20
N MET A 333 0.75 13.28 8.68
CA MET A 333 1.75 12.27 9.02
C MET A 333 3.14 12.75 8.58
N ARG A 334 4.11 12.67 9.49
CA ARG A 334 5.51 12.97 9.20
C ARG A 334 6.11 11.85 8.35
N ARG A 335 7.11 12.20 7.53
CA ARG A 335 7.96 11.22 6.85
C ARG A 335 8.94 10.54 7.82
N GLY A 336 9.25 11.20 8.95
CA GLY A 336 10.12 10.66 10.00
C GLY A 336 9.57 9.38 10.62
N ILE A 337 10.46 8.53 11.13
CA ILE A 337 10.10 7.24 11.76
C ILE A 337 9.28 7.38 13.05
N ALA A 338 9.11 8.60 13.59
CA ALA A 338 8.27 8.87 14.75
C ALA A 338 6.80 8.48 14.54
N ASP A 339 6.30 8.53 13.29
CA ASP A 339 4.93 8.15 12.94
C ASP A 339 4.83 6.72 12.36
N LEU A 340 5.91 5.93 12.41
CA LEU A 340 5.98 4.60 11.79
C LEU A 340 4.93 3.63 12.37
N HIS A 341 4.64 3.70 13.66
CA HIS A 341 3.58 2.89 14.29
C HIS A 341 2.20 3.21 13.70
N ARG A 342 1.88 4.50 13.52
CA ARG A 342 0.60 4.91 12.91
C ARG A 342 0.55 4.52 11.43
N ARG A 343 1.69 4.60 10.73
CA ARG A 343 1.82 4.11 9.35
C ARG A 343 1.46 2.62 9.26
N ALA A 344 2.02 1.79 10.14
CA ALA A 344 1.71 0.37 10.24
C ALA A 344 0.21 0.12 10.51
N GLU A 345 -0.40 0.88 11.43
CA GLU A 345 -1.83 0.75 11.73
C GLU A 345 -2.72 1.06 10.52
N ILE A 346 -2.41 2.13 9.78
CA ILE A 346 -3.16 2.51 8.57
C ILE A 346 -3.00 1.43 7.50
N SER A 347 -1.78 0.95 7.26
CA SER A 347 -1.51 -0.10 6.28
C SER A 347 -2.20 -1.42 6.62
N ARG A 348 -2.16 -1.85 7.89
CA ARG A 348 -2.89 -3.03 8.37
C ARG A 348 -4.38 -2.91 8.08
N ARG A 349 -4.99 -1.81 8.54
CA ARG A 349 -6.42 -1.56 8.33
C ARG A 349 -6.79 -1.43 6.85
N ALA A 350 -5.87 -0.99 6.00
CA ALA A 350 -6.07 -0.96 4.55
C ALA A 350 -6.20 -2.38 3.98
N THR A 351 -5.28 -3.27 4.36
CA THR A 351 -5.35 -4.69 3.95
C THR A 351 -6.56 -5.41 4.51
N GLU A 352 -6.92 -5.17 5.78
CA GLU A 352 -8.11 -5.77 6.43
C GLU A 352 -9.39 -5.34 5.69
N ARG A 353 -9.64 -4.04 5.52
CA ARG A 353 -10.82 -3.55 4.78
C ARG A 353 -10.92 -4.07 3.35
N TYR A 354 -9.77 -4.26 2.70
CA TYR A 354 -9.72 -4.77 1.34
C TYR A 354 -10.09 -6.25 1.31
N LEU A 355 -9.51 -7.06 2.20
CA LEU A 355 -9.87 -8.47 2.36
C LEU A 355 -11.33 -8.66 2.77
N ASP A 356 -11.84 -7.85 3.70
CA ASP A 356 -13.25 -7.89 4.13
C ASP A 356 -14.20 -7.66 2.95
N ALA A 357 -13.90 -6.65 2.11
CA ALA A 357 -14.71 -6.36 0.92
C ALA A 357 -14.67 -7.50 -0.10
N LEU A 358 -13.52 -8.18 -0.22
CA LEU A 358 -13.36 -9.34 -1.08
C LEU A 358 -14.01 -10.61 -0.50
N ALA A 359 -14.08 -10.74 0.82
CA ALA A 359 -14.71 -11.87 1.49
C ALA A 359 -16.23 -11.91 1.25
N GLU A 360 -16.86 -10.78 0.92
CA GLU A 360 -18.27 -10.75 0.53
C GLU A 360 -18.55 -11.51 -0.78
N VAL A 361 -17.52 -11.92 -1.55
CA VAL A 361 -17.62 -12.57 -2.88
C VAL A 361 -18.11 -14.00 -2.81
N ASP A 362 -17.98 -14.66 -1.67
CA ASP A 362 -18.50 -16.00 -1.48
C ASP A 362 -20.00 -15.92 -1.18
N ASP A 363 -20.79 -15.68 -2.22
CA ASP A 363 -22.20 -15.98 -2.21
C ASP A 363 -22.37 -17.26 -3.05
N ASP A 364 -22.50 -18.41 -2.39
CA ASP A 364 -22.96 -19.65 -3.01
C ASP A 364 -24.44 -19.54 -3.45
N THR A 365 -25.09 -18.39 -3.18
CA THR A 365 -26.43 -18.08 -3.66
C THR A 365 -26.50 -18.23 -5.17
N THR A 366 -27.24 -19.25 -5.60
CA THR A 366 -27.59 -19.48 -6.99
C THR A 366 -28.45 -18.33 -7.52
N LEU A 367 -28.48 -18.16 -8.85
CA LEU A 367 -29.38 -17.20 -9.47
C LEU A 367 -30.84 -17.48 -9.08
N GLU A 368 -31.22 -18.75 -8.91
CA GLU A 368 -32.56 -19.15 -8.47
C GLU A 368 -32.88 -18.63 -7.06
N GLU A 369 -32.00 -18.86 -6.08
CA GLU A 369 -32.18 -18.38 -4.70
C GLU A 369 -32.23 -16.85 -4.64
N LEU A 370 -31.40 -16.18 -5.45
CA LEU A 370 -31.43 -14.74 -5.57
C LEU A 370 -32.80 -14.24 -6.08
N ILE A 371 -33.31 -14.86 -7.13
CA ILE A 371 -34.62 -14.51 -7.73
C ILE A 371 -35.74 -14.80 -6.74
N ARG A 372 -35.72 -15.97 -6.09
CA ARG A 372 -36.70 -16.36 -5.07
C ARG A 372 -36.75 -15.35 -3.93
N ARG A 373 -35.57 -14.89 -3.45
CA ARG A 373 -35.46 -13.89 -2.39
C ARG A 373 -36.05 -12.53 -2.79
N LEU A 374 -35.81 -12.09 -4.03
CA LEU A 374 -36.34 -10.82 -4.57
C LEU A 374 -37.84 -10.92 -4.93
N GLY A 375 -38.29 -12.12 -5.32
CA GLY A 375 -39.67 -12.46 -5.66
C GLY A 375 -40.61 -12.58 -4.45
N GLN A 376 -40.11 -12.43 -3.22
CA GLN A 376 -40.92 -12.47 -2.00
C GLN A 376 -41.37 -11.09 -1.55
N ARG A 377 -42.57 -11.00 -0.95
CA ARG A 377 -43.07 -9.79 -0.29
C ARG A 377 -42.20 -9.49 0.95
N ARG A 378 -41.94 -8.21 1.24
CA ARG A 378 -41.11 -7.78 2.39
C ARG A 378 -41.90 -6.88 3.32
N GLN A 379 -41.53 -6.86 4.60
CA GLN A 379 -42.03 -5.87 5.57
C GLN A 379 -41.03 -4.71 5.67
N TRP A 380 -41.51 -3.49 5.66
CA TRP A 380 -40.69 -2.28 5.80
C TRP A 380 -41.41 -1.24 6.65
N ASN A 381 -40.86 -0.93 7.83
CA ASN A 381 -41.45 -0.03 8.82
C ASN A 381 -42.92 -0.37 9.13
N GLY A 382 -43.19 -1.65 9.41
CA GLY A 382 -44.54 -2.15 9.72
C GLY A 382 -45.52 -2.21 8.54
N ARG A 383 -45.07 -1.94 7.31
CA ARG A 383 -45.91 -2.02 6.10
C ARG A 383 -45.40 -3.06 5.12
N SER A 384 -46.34 -3.79 4.52
CA SER A 384 -46.03 -4.76 3.48
C SER A 384 -45.65 -4.07 2.16
N VAL A 385 -44.54 -4.49 1.57
CA VAL A 385 -43.98 -4.01 0.32
C VAL A 385 -43.95 -5.17 -0.68
N ARG A 386 -44.40 -4.91 -1.92
CA ARG A 386 -44.48 -5.95 -2.96
C ARG A 386 -43.12 -6.57 -3.28
N ALA A 387 -43.15 -7.80 -3.79
CA ALA A 387 -42.00 -8.45 -4.39
C ALA A 387 -41.39 -7.62 -5.52
N LEU A 388 -40.09 -7.72 -5.74
CA LEU A 388 -39.42 -7.18 -6.93
C LEU A 388 -39.65 -8.11 -8.11
N ARG A 389 -39.70 -7.52 -9.32
CA ARG A 389 -39.85 -8.23 -10.59
C ARG A 389 -38.66 -7.88 -11.50
N PRO A 390 -37.47 -8.46 -11.26
CA PRO A 390 -36.22 -8.07 -11.92
C PRO A 390 -36.19 -8.31 -13.42
N PHE A 391 -37.02 -9.23 -13.93
CA PHE A 391 -37.15 -9.57 -15.35
C PHE A 391 -38.30 -8.82 -16.06
N ALA A 392 -38.97 -7.90 -15.37
CA ALA A 392 -40.10 -7.15 -15.90
C ALA A 392 -40.00 -5.65 -15.53
N GLU A 393 -41.06 -5.09 -14.96
CA GLU A 393 -41.23 -3.66 -14.66
C GLU A 393 -40.17 -3.02 -13.73
N ASP A 394 -39.40 -3.82 -12.98
CA ASP A 394 -38.33 -3.32 -12.11
C ASP A 394 -36.96 -3.35 -12.79
N ARG A 395 -36.80 -4.03 -13.93
CA ARG A 395 -35.54 -4.12 -14.69
C ARG A 395 -34.91 -2.74 -14.96
N PRO A 396 -35.63 -1.76 -15.54
CA PRO A 396 -35.01 -0.47 -15.87
C PRO A 396 -34.51 0.27 -14.62
N TRP A 397 -35.16 0.03 -13.47
CA TRP A 397 -34.74 0.62 -12.19
C TRP A 397 -33.45 -0.01 -11.68
N LEU A 398 -33.27 -1.32 -11.84
CA LEU A 398 -32.03 -2.01 -11.50
C LEU A 398 -30.87 -1.54 -12.39
N GLU A 399 -31.10 -1.42 -13.70
CA GLU A 399 -30.12 -0.86 -14.66
C GLU A 399 -29.76 0.59 -14.33
N ALA A 400 -30.75 1.42 -13.99
CA ALA A 400 -30.51 2.83 -13.65
C ALA A 400 -29.66 2.97 -12.39
N VAL A 401 -29.94 2.20 -11.32
CA VAL A 401 -29.17 2.31 -10.08
C VAL A 401 -27.79 1.64 -10.15
N SER A 402 -27.56 0.77 -11.15
CA SER A 402 -26.25 0.14 -11.40
C SER A 402 -25.33 0.94 -12.31
N ARG A 403 -25.76 2.11 -12.83
CA ARG A 403 -24.91 2.97 -13.67
C ARG A 403 -23.61 3.34 -12.97
N GLY A 404 -22.50 3.26 -13.71
CA GLY A 404 -21.15 3.54 -13.20
C GLY A 404 -21.01 4.92 -12.54
N GLU A 405 -21.71 5.93 -13.05
CA GLU A 405 -21.77 7.29 -12.49
C GLU A 405 -22.24 7.34 -11.01
N PHE A 406 -23.09 6.39 -10.61
CA PHE A 406 -23.62 6.27 -9.25
C PHE A 406 -22.76 5.41 -8.32
N THR A 407 -21.83 4.62 -8.87
CA THR A 407 -20.89 3.79 -8.09
C THR A 407 -19.98 4.64 -7.24
N LEU A 408 -19.50 5.74 -7.83
CA LEU A 408 -18.88 6.81 -7.09
C LEU A 408 -19.99 7.49 -6.31
N ASN A 409 -20.77 8.41 -6.87
CA ASN A 409 -21.43 9.39 -6.01
C ASN A 409 -22.64 8.96 -5.18
N GLY A 410 -23.20 7.77 -5.42
CA GLY A 410 -24.58 7.47 -5.08
C GLY A 410 -25.56 8.34 -5.88
N PHE A 411 -26.85 8.15 -5.69
CA PHE A 411 -27.89 8.83 -6.45
C PHE A 411 -28.97 9.42 -5.54
N ARG A 412 -29.67 10.44 -6.03
CA ARG A 412 -30.81 11.10 -5.40
C ARG A 412 -32.06 10.86 -6.25
N ASN A 413 -33.23 11.14 -5.68
CA ASN A 413 -34.50 11.05 -6.41
C ASN A 413 -34.45 11.86 -7.73
N ARG A 414 -33.88 13.07 -7.71
CA ARG A 414 -33.73 13.92 -8.91
C ARG A 414 -32.91 13.28 -10.03
N ASP A 415 -31.92 12.45 -9.69
CA ASP A 415 -31.02 11.84 -10.66
C ASP A 415 -31.77 10.72 -11.41
N LEU A 416 -32.56 9.91 -10.69
CA LEU A 416 -33.46 8.93 -11.31
C LEU A 416 -34.59 9.59 -12.10
N GLN A 417 -35.12 10.74 -11.65
CA GLN A 417 -36.11 11.47 -12.44
C GLN A 417 -35.55 11.90 -13.80
N ARG A 418 -34.30 12.37 -13.88
CA ARG A 418 -33.66 12.73 -15.15
C ARG A 418 -33.51 11.55 -16.11
N ILE A 419 -33.33 10.34 -15.58
CA ILE A 419 -33.22 9.11 -16.37
C ILE A 419 -34.58 8.69 -16.93
N PHE A 420 -35.61 8.65 -16.08
CA PHE A 420 -36.93 8.10 -16.46
C PHE A 420 -37.91 9.13 -17.03
N PHE A 421 -37.66 10.42 -16.79
CA PHE A 421 -38.49 11.53 -17.21
C PHE A 421 -37.61 12.68 -17.74
N PRO A 422 -36.95 12.52 -18.90
CA PRO A 422 -35.98 13.49 -19.41
C PRO A 422 -36.63 14.84 -19.79
N GLN A 423 -37.92 14.84 -20.14
CA GLN A 423 -38.66 16.06 -20.46
C GLN A 423 -39.11 16.81 -19.21
N VAL A 424 -39.13 18.14 -19.28
CA VAL A 424 -39.66 19.01 -18.22
C VAL A 424 -41.11 18.62 -17.92
N ALA A 425 -41.48 18.61 -16.64
CA ALA A 425 -42.85 18.29 -16.26
C ALA A 425 -43.79 19.42 -16.75
N PRO A 426 -44.86 19.10 -17.51
CA PRO A 426 -45.76 20.10 -18.07
C PRO A 426 -46.55 20.86 -16.99
N THR A 427 -46.73 20.26 -15.82
CA THR A 427 -47.42 20.89 -14.68
C THR A 427 -46.73 20.58 -13.36
N ARG A 428 -46.99 21.41 -12.35
CA ARG A 428 -46.55 21.18 -10.96
C ARG A 428 -47.12 19.88 -10.38
N GLN A 429 -48.34 19.50 -10.78
CA GLN A 429 -48.97 18.26 -10.36
C GLN A 429 -48.23 17.04 -10.92
N GLU A 430 -47.84 17.09 -12.20
CA GLU A 430 -47.08 16.05 -12.86
C GLU A 430 -45.66 15.91 -12.27
N ALA A 431 -45.00 17.03 -11.93
CA ALA A 431 -43.72 17.01 -11.23
C ALA A 431 -43.79 16.31 -9.85
N ARG A 432 -44.87 16.54 -9.10
CA ARG A 432 -45.14 15.85 -7.81
C ARG A 432 -45.39 14.36 -8.02
N ARG A 433 -46.17 13.97 -9.05
CA ARG A 433 -46.43 12.57 -9.41
C ARG A 433 -45.13 11.82 -9.75
N ARG A 434 -44.27 12.39 -10.59
CA ARG A 434 -42.95 11.81 -10.94
C ARG A 434 -42.06 11.64 -9.71
N THR A 435 -42.00 12.65 -8.84
CA THR A 435 -41.25 12.59 -7.58
C THR A 435 -41.76 11.48 -6.66
N ALA A 436 -43.08 11.34 -6.51
CA ALA A 436 -43.71 10.30 -5.70
C ALA A 436 -43.44 8.90 -6.29
N ARG A 437 -43.50 8.74 -7.62
CA ARG A 437 -43.21 7.48 -8.32
C ARG A 437 -41.77 7.02 -8.10
N VAL A 438 -40.79 7.92 -8.23
CA VAL A 438 -39.39 7.61 -7.90
C VAL A 438 -39.23 7.33 -6.40
N GLY A 439 -39.92 8.08 -5.54
CA GLY A 439 -39.92 7.86 -4.09
C GLY A 439 -40.42 6.47 -3.69
N TYR A 440 -41.49 6.00 -4.33
CA TYR A 440 -42.01 4.66 -4.18
C TYR A 440 -40.98 3.60 -4.60
N ARG A 441 -40.33 3.77 -5.76
CA ARG A 441 -39.30 2.85 -6.25
C ARG A 441 -38.08 2.80 -5.33
N LEU A 442 -37.62 3.93 -4.83
CA LEU A 442 -36.56 3.99 -3.82
C LEU A 442 -36.95 3.27 -2.54
N ARG A 443 -38.20 3.39 -2.09
CA ARG A 443 -38.71 2.63 -0.93
C ARG A 443 -38.71 1.13 -1.20
N LEU A 444 -39.16 0.71 -2.38
CA LEU A 444 -39.15 -0.68 -2.80
C LEU A 444 -37.74 -1.28 -2.78
N LEU A 445 -36.78 -0.62 -3.43
CA LEU A 445 -35.38 -1.06 -3.43
C LEU A 445 -34.76 -1.09 -2.03
N ARG A 446 -35.15 -0.17 -1.13
CA ARG A 446 -34.71 -0.18 0.28
C ARG A 446 -35.30 -1.34 1.08
N ALA A 447 -36.58 -1.62 0.89
CA ALA A 447 -37.27 -2.71 1.58
C ALA A 447 -36.66 -4.08 1.24
N HIS A 448 -36.15 -4.22 0.02
CA HIS A 448 -35.44 -5.41 -0.45
C HIS A 448 -33.94 -5.40 -0.17
N GLY A 449 -33.43 -4.43 0.59
CA GLY A 449 -32.01 -4.35 0.96
C GLY A 449 -31.06 -4.03 -0.20
N LEU A 450 -31.59 -3.63 -1.36
CA LEU A 450 -30.77 -3.33 -2.54
C LEU A 450 -30.02 -2.01 -2.42
N ILE A 451 -30.62 -1.04 -1.74
CA ILE A 451 -30.04 0.28 -1.54
C ILE A 451 -30.14 0.71 -0.09
N ARG A 452 -29.18 1.51 0.36
CA ARG A 452 -29.20 2.18 1.67
C ARG A 452 -29.29 3.69 1.49
N LYS A 453 -30.07 4.35 2.35
CA LYS A 453 -30.09 5.80 2.45
C LYS A 453 -28.90 6.25 3.29
N VAL A 454 -28.16 7.23 2.80
CA VAL A 454 -27.05 7.84 3.53
C VAL A 454 -27.60 8.80 4.58
N THR A 455 -27.29 8.52 5.86
CA THR A 455 -27.75 9.29 7.02
C THR A 455 -27.47 10.78 6.86
N GLY A 456 -28.44 11.62 7.23
CA GLY A 456 -28.35 13.09 7.12
C GLY A 456 -28.43 13.64 5.69
N THR A 457 -28.73 12.82 4.67
CA THR A 457 -28.81 13.27 3.27
C THR A 457 -30.01 12.67 2.52
N HIS A 458 -30.31 13.20 1.32
CA HIS A 458 -31.29 12.63 0.38
C HIS A 458 -30.68 11.62 -0.62
N ARG A 459 -29.51 11.07 -0.28
CA ARG A 459 -28.74 10.20 -1.18
C ARG A 459 -28.92 8.72 -0.83
N TYR A 460 -28.89 7.90 -1.85
CA TYR A 460 -28.93 6.45 -1.80
C TYR A 460 -27.66 5.86 -2.41
N GLN A 461 -27.27 4.69 -1.93
CA GLN A 461 -26.16 3.89 -2.46
C GLN A 461 -26.61 2.45 -2.59
N LEU A 462 -26.18 1.78 -3.67
CA LEU A 462 -26.29 0.34 -3.80
C LEU A 462 -25.49 -0.34 -2.68
N THR A 463 -26.06 -1.37 -2.07
CA THR A 463 -25.31 -2.25 -1.16
C THR A 463 -24.37 -3.13 -1.97
N THR A 464 -23.32 -3.66 -1.35
CA THR A 464 -22.35 -4.49 -2.08
C THR A 464 -22.96 -5.80 -2.56
N SER A 465 -23.80 -6.44 -1.73
CA SER A 465 -24.59 -7.62 -2.10
C SER A 465 -25.55 -7.32 -3.26
N ALA A 466 -26.14 -6.13 -3.29
CA ALA A 466 -27.01 -5.72 -4.39
C ALA A 466 -26.26 -5.47 -5.70
N ARG A 467 -24.99 -5.03 -5.66
CA ARG A 467 -24.18 -4.90 -6.90
C ARG A 467 -24.01 -6.25 -7.57
N LYS A 468 -23.64 -7.26 -6.78
CA LYS A 468 -23.50 -8.65 -7.25
C LYS A 468 -24.82 -9.18 -7.79
N ALA A 469 -25.89 -9.02 -7.01
CA ALA A 469 -27.22 -9.45 -7.40
C ALA A 469 -27.69 -8.81 -8.72
N ILE A 470 -27.58 -7.49 -8.84
CA ILE A 470 -28.03 -6.77 -10.03
C ILE A 470 -27.14 -7.12 -11.23
N ALA A 471 -25.82 -7.20 -11.04
CA ALA A 471 -24.92 -7.63 -12.10
C ALA A 471 -25.29 -9.04 -12.60
N ALA A 472 -25.48 -10.02 -11.69
CA ALA A 472 -25.87 -11.37 -12.06
C ALA A 472 -27.21 -11.42 -12.84
N ILE A 473 -28.21 -10.66 -12.38
CA ILE A 473 -29.52 -10.57 -13.04
C ILE A 473 -29.40 -9.95 -14.44
N LEU A 474 -28.66 -8.85 -14.57
CA LEU A 474 -28.49 -8.17 -15.86
C LEU A 474 -27.64 -8.98 -16.84
N THR A 475 -26.58 -9.64 -16.36
CA THR A 475 -25.78 -10.57 -17.16
C THR A 475 -26.62 -11.73 -17.65
N ALA A 476 -27.44 -12.35 -16.79
CA ALA A 476 -28.36 -13.41 -17.21
C ALA A 476 -29.36 -12.91 -18.27
N LEU A 477 -29.91 -11.71 -18.11
CA LEU A 477 -30.82 -11.07 -19.06
C LEU A 477 -30.18 -10.73 -20.42
N HIS A 478 -28.88 -10.46 -20.45
CA HIS A 478 -28.16 -10.09 -21.67
C HIS A 478 -27.42 -11.27 -22.33
N SER A 479 -27.38 -12.43 -21.66
CA SER A 479 -26.76 -13.64 -22.21
C SER A 479 -27.68 -14.31 -23.22
N SER A 480 -27.12 -14.69 -24.37
CA SER A 480 -27.81 -15.55 -25.34
C SER A 480 -27.96 -16.97 -24.81
N VAL A 481 -28.94 -17.70 -25.31
CA VAL A 481 -29.14 -19.13 -24.98
C VAL A 481 -27.86 -19.93 -25.22
N LYS A 482 -27.17 -19.69 -26.35
CA LYS A 482 -25.89 -20.33 -26.70
C LYS A 482 -24.77 -20.07 -25.69
N GLN A 483 -24.76 -18.92 -25.01
CA GLN A 483 -23.78 -18.60 -23.97
C GLN A 483 -24.10 -19.28 -22.64
N LEU A 484 -25.37 -19.65 -22.40
CA LEU A 484 -25.80 -20.32 -21.17
C LEU A 484 -25.73 -21.85 -21.28
N THR A 485 -25.88 -22.43 -22.47
CA THR A 485 -25.88 -23.89 -22.70
C THR A 485 -24.63 -24.62 -22.20
N PRO A 486 -23.38 -24.13 -22.40
CA PRO A 486 -22.17 -24.83 -21.93
C PRO A 486 -22.01 -24.87 -20.41
N LEU A 487 -22.82 -24.12 -19.66
CA LEU A 487 -22.86 -24.12 -18.19
C LEU A 487 -23.91 -25.09 -17.64
N ALA A 488 -24.77 -25.64 -18.50
CA ALA A 488 -25.85 -26.56 -18.18
C ALA A 488 -25.53 -28.02 -18.54
N ALA A 489 -24.45 -28.25 -19.28
CA ALA A 489 -23.88 -29.56 -19.59
C ALA A 489 -22.68 -29.82 -18.67
#